data_AF-A0AAW9L7U1-F1
#
_entry.id   AF-A0AAW9L7U1-F1
#
_cell.length_a   1.000
_cell.length_b   1.000
_cell.length_c   1.000
_cell.angle_alpha   90.00
_cell.angle_beta   90.00
_cell.angle_gamma   90.00
#
_symmetry.space_group_name_H-M   'P 1'
#
loop_
_entity.id
_entity.type
_entity.pdbx_description
1 polymer ?
#
loop_
_entity_poly.entity_id
_entity_poly.type
_entity_poly.pdbx_seq_one_letter_code
_entity_poly.pdbx_strand_id
1 'polypeptide(L)'
;MKHIVRTGATIALVAVLVLGASATVVSAEKVDVERDGQEVEVDNGNVEFEDTDADLDFEVSDGNVDIESSGVSIEQRDGDVEVENDRNDLDFETSNDGDEVDAESQDLEIEQRDDAVEVEEENLDYDRQDDDNVNIESESGPIDIEIDADGETEVETDDGDVEDDREGELEVDRDDLDYENDGDGDVEWEHNETDIEQEERALEVSTQSGLDFESDGEGRIEFRDGDTDIEIDGRSVDIEGRDDFDVEVDESGRATSSTNDTDG
;
A
#
# COMPACT_ATOMS: atom_id res chain seq x y z
N MET A 1 47.12 -15.99 19.10
CA MET A 1 47.27 -15.84 20.56
C MET A 1 45.94 -16.22 21.18
N LYS A 2 45.91 -17.19 22.10
CA LYS A 2 44.68 -17.63 22.78
C LYS A 2 44.42 -16.69 23.96
N HIS A 3 43.33 -15.94 23.91
CA HIS A 3 42.79 -15.30 25.10
C HIS A 3 41.84 -16.29 25.78
N ILE A 4 42.28 -16.80 26.93
CA ILE A 4 41.42 -17.48 27.90
C ILE A 4 40.87 -16.36 28.78
N VAL A 5 39.61 -15.99 28.59
CA VAL A 5 38.89 -15.16 29.56
C VAL A 5 38.36 -16.12 30.62
N ARG A 6 38.82 -15.93 31.86
CA ARG A 6 38.44 -16.72 33.02
C ARG A 6 37.11 -16.20 33.57
N THR A 7 36.21 -17.16 33.75
CA THR A 7 35.13 -17.26 34.74
C THR A 7 35.14 -16.16 35.80
N GLY A 8 34.13 -15.29 35.76
CA GLY A 8 33.73 -14.46 36.89
C GLY A 8 32.44 -15.03 37.46
N ALA A 9 32.51 -15.64 38.64
CA ALA A 9 31.32 -15.98 39.42
C ALA A 9 30.69 -14.67 39.90
N THR A 10 29.50 -14.37 39.42
CA THR A 10 28.71 -13.23 39.88
C THR A 10 28.14 -13.59 41.25
N ILE A 11 28.64 -12.93 42.29
CA ILE A 11 28.10 -13.06 43.65
C ILE A 11 26.83 -12.20 43.68
N ALA A 12 25.65 -12.85 43.68
CA ALA A 12 24.39 -12.16 43.98
C ALA A 12 24.42 -11.72 45.45
N LEU A 13 24.44 -10.41 45.68
CA LEU A 13 24.48 -9.80 47.01
C LEU A 13 23.07 -9.33 47.37
N VAL A 14 22.27 -10.20 47.98
CA VAL A 14 20.92 -9.82 48.44
C VAL A 14 21.04 -8.99 49.72
N ALA A 15 20.67 -7.72 49.64
CA ALA A 15 20.56 -6.83 50.79
C ALA A 15 19.17 -6.99 51.43
N VAL A 16 19.05 -7.86 52.44
CA VAL A 16 17.84 -7.96 53.26
C VAL A 16 17.70 -6.70 54.12
N LEU A 17 16.81 -5.78 53.73
CA LEU A 17 16.54 -4.53 54.44
C LEU A 17 15.47 -4.76 55.51
N VAL A 18 15.86 -5.39 56.62
CA VAL A 18 15.03 -5.43 57.83
C VAL A 18 15.16 -4.06 58.51
N LEU A 19 14.06 -3.29 58.49
CA LEU A 19 13.91 -2.02 59.23
C LEU A 19 14.24 -2.24 60.72
N GLY A 20 15.51 -2.04 61.11
CA GLY A 20 15.92 -1.93 62.51
C GLY A 20 17.19 -2.65 62.98
N ALA A 21 17.86 -3.48 62.18
CA ALA A 21 19.10 -4.15 62.62
C ALA A 21 20.12 -4.36 61.50
N SER A 22 21.39 -4.28 61.87
CA SER A 22 22.59 -4.39 61.06
C SER A 22 22.48 -5.42 59.91
N ALA A 23 22.71 -4.98 58.68
CA ALA A 23 22.77 -5.85 57.51
C ALA A 23 23.83 -6.94 57.70
N THR A 24 23.40 -8.20 57.77
CA THR A 24 24.28 -9.37 57.74
C THR A 24 24.30 -9.84 56.31
N VAL A 25 25.48 -9.81 55.67
CA VAL A 25 25.68 -10.39 54.33
C VAL A 25 25.71 -11.91 54.51
N VAL A 26 24.66 -12.59 54.08
CA VAL A 26 24.60 -14.06 54.06
C VAL A 26 24.90 -14.48 52.62
N SER A 27 26.04 -15.13 52.38
CA SER A 27 26.23 -15.93 51.17
C SER A 27 25.57 -17.28 51.43
N ALA A 28 24.30 -17.41 51.06
CA ALA A 28 23.63 -18.69 50.99
C ALA A 28 23.46 -19.04 49.50
N GLU A 29 23.78 -20.30 49.14
CA GLU A 29 23.51 -20.83 47.79
C GLU A 29 22.00 -20.97 47.54
N LYS A 30 21.22 -21.14 48.62
CA LYS A 30 19.77 -21.12 48.64
C LYS A 30 19.24 -20.15 49.71
N VAL A 31 18.31 -19.26 49.34
CA VAL A 31 17.51 -18.42 50.25
C VAL A 31 16.05 -18.77 50.02
N ASP A 32 15.28 -18.81 51.09
CA ASP A 32 13.88 -19.21 51.09
C ASP A 32 13.20 -18.38 52.21
N VAL A 33 12.23 -17.56 51.81
CA VAL A 33 11.48 -16.65 52.70
C VAL A 33 10.00 -16.72 52.37
N GLU A 34 9.23 -17.32 53.28
CA GLU A 34 7.77 -17.40 53.21
C GLU A 34 7.13 -16.44 54.23
N ARG A 35 6.10 -15.69 53.81
CA ARG A 35 5.27 -14.87 54.68
C ARG A 35 3.87 -14.66 54.12
N ASP A 36 2.85 -15.12 54.86
CA ASP A 36 1.43 -14.79 54.68
C ASP A 36 1.01 -14.62 53.20
N GLY A 37 1.11 -15.69 52.40
CA GLY A 37 0.71 -15.69 50.98
C GLY A 37 1.77 -15.18 50.00
N GLN A 38 2.97 -14.83 50.48
CA GLN A 38 4.11 -14.42 49.67
C GLN A 38 5.30 -15.37 49.89
N GLU A 39 5.92 -15.82 48.82
CA GLU A 39 7.08 -16.71 48.82
C GLU A 39 8.20 -16.09 47.97
N VAL A 40 9.44 -16.12 48.48
CA VAL A 40 10.65 -15.73 47.74
C VAL A 40 11.66 -16.85 47.87
N GLU A 41 11.99 -17.50 46.76
CA GLU A 41 13.07 -18.47 46.67
C GLU A 41 14.22 -17.92 45.82
N VAL A 42 15.45 -18.21 46.24
CA VAL A 42 16.66 -17.99 45.44
C VAL A 42 17.45 -19.27 45.51
N ASP A 43 17.71 -19.94 44.39
CA ASP A 43 18.52 -21.15 44.36
C ASP A 43 19.46 -21.14 43.15
N ASN A 44 20.75 -21.28 43.42
CA ASN A 44 21.79 -21.40 42.37
C ASN A 44 21.77 -20.26 41.31
N GLY A 45 21.34 -19.06 41.70
CA GLY A 45 21.26 -17.90 40.81
C GLY A 45 19.90 -17.66 40.18
N ASN A 46 18.96 -18.61 40.32
CA ASN A 46 17.56 -18.43 39.97
C ASN A 46 16.84 -17.69 41.10
N VAL A 47 15.81 -16.91 40.74
CA VAL A 47 14.97 -16.16 41.68
C VAL A 47 13.52 -16.42 41.33
N GLU A 48 12.72 -16.75 42.33
CA GLU A 48 11.29 -16.99 42.21
C GLU A 48 10.56 -16.17 43.28
N PHE A 49 9.46 -15.55 42.89
CA PHE A 49 8.58 -14.80 43.78
C PHE A 49 7.12 -15.10 43.43
N GLU A 50 6.38 -15.57 44.41
CA GLU A 50 4.93 -15.83 44.29
C GLU A 50 4.18 -14.97 45.31
N ASP A 51 3.08 -14.34 44.89
CA ASP A 51 2.11 -13.67 45.77
C ASP A 51 0.71 -14.17 45.43
N THR A 52 0.24 -15.15 46.21
CA THR A 52 -1.08 -15.78 46.01
C THR A 52 -2.24 -14.81 46.24
N ASP A 53 -2.06 -13.77 47.06
CA ASP A 53 -3.13 -12.78 47.30
C ASP A 53 -3.27 -11.82 46.11
N ALA A 54 -2.20 -11.62 45.34
CA ALA A 54 -2.15 -10.78 44.16
C ALA A 54 -2.30 -11.56 42.83
N ASP A 55 -2.34 -12.90 42.89
CA ASP A 55 -2.26 -13.79 41.72
C ASP A 55 -1.09 -13.36 40.82
N LEU A 56 0.12 -13.26 41.40
CA LEU A 56 1.35 -12.81 40.75
C LEU A 56 2.46 -13.84 40.96
N ASP A 57 3.04 -14.30 39.87
CA ASP A 57 4.20 -15.19 39.83
C ASP A 57 5.32 -14.52 39.01
N PHE A 58 6.55 -14.62 39.49
CA PHE A 58 7.73 -14.04 38.88
C PHE A 58 8.90 -15.00 39.00
N GLU A 59 9.50 -15.39 37.86
CA GLU A 59 10.67 -16.26 37.80
C GLU A 59 11.79 -15.59 36.99
N VAL A 60 13.02 -15.77 37.45
CA VAL A 60 14.23 -15.50 36.69
C VAL A 60 15.12 -16.73 36.76
N SER A 61 15.34 -17.37 35.61
CA SER A 61 16.17 -18.58 35.52
C SER A 61 17.02 -18.55 34.27
N ASP A 62 18.32 -18.86 34.44
CA ASP A 62 19.30 -18.93 33.33
C ASP A 62 19.39 -17.71 32.39
N GLY A 63 18.91 -16.54 32.84
CA GLY A 63 18.89 -15.29 32.05
C GLY A 63 17.54 -14.97 31.42
N ASN A 64 16.57 -15.87 31.53
CA ASN A 64 15.18 -15.67 31.16
C ASN A 64 14.40 -15.01 32.29
N VAL A 65 13.28 -14.37 31.94
CA VAL A 65 12.36 -13.74 32.88
C VAL A 65 10.95 -14.16 32.51
N ASP A 66 10.18 -14.66 33.47
CA ASP A 66 8.78 -15.00 33.28
C ASP A 66 7.97 -14.26 34.37
N ILE A 67 6.90 -13.57 33.97
CA ILE A 67 6.02 -12.83 34.88
C ILE A 67 4.58 -13.17 34.50
N GLU A 68 3.82 -13.72 35.44
CA GLU A 68 2.41 -14.04 35.24
C GLU A 68 1.59 -13.28 36.27
N SER A 69 0.57 -12.53 35.82
CA SER A 69 -0.38 -11.94 36.74
C SER A 69 -1.78 -11.87 36.17
N SER A 70 -2.69 -12.61 36.80
CA SER A 70 -4.12 -12.57 36.52
C SER A 70 -4.45 -12.44 35.01
N GLY A 71 -4.03 -13.36 34.14
CA GLY A 71 -4.32 -13.29 32.69
C GLY A 71 -3.54 -12.23 31.92
N VAL A 72 -2.36 -11.86 32.41
CA VAL A 72 -1.29 -11.24 31.64
C VAL A 72 -0.04 -12.09 31.87
N SER A 73 0.65 -12.47 30.80
CA SER A 73 1.96 -13.13 30.84
C SER A 73 2.99 -12.21 30.18
N ILE A 74 4.23 -12.24 30.67
CA ILE A 74 5.39 -11.61 30.05
C ILE A 74 6.53 -12.61 30.15
N GLU A 75 7.02 -13.08 29.01
CA GLU A 75 8.13 -14.01 28.93
C GLU A 75 9.28 -13.35 28.15
N GLN A 76 10.51 -13.50 28.64
CA GLN A 76 11.70 -13.06 27.93
C GLN A 76 12.67 -14.22 27.83
N ARG A 77 13.04 -14.62 26.60
CA ARG A 77 13.96 -15.73 26.34
C ARG A 77 14.93 -15.37 25.23
N ASP A 78 16.22 -15.54 25.51
CA ASP A 78 17.30 -15.42 24.51
C ASP A 78 17.33 -14.10 23.69
N GLY A 79 16.69 -13.02 24.15
CA GLY A 79 16.62 -11.74 23.44
C GLY A 79 15.20 -11.38 22.99
N ASP A 80 14.35 -12.39 22.86
CA ASP A 80 12.95 -12.32 22.45
C ASP A 80 12.05 -12.01 23.65
N VAL A 81 10.90 -11.39 23.39
CA VAL A 81 9.92 -10.96 24.39
C VAL A 81 8.53 -11.31 23.90
N GLU A 82 7.74 -11.98 24.72
CA GLU A 82 6.34 -12.31 24.48
C GLU A 82 5.49 -11.68 25.60
N VAL A 83 4.36 -11.08 25.24
CA VAL A 83 3.39 -10.49 26.16
C VAL A 83 1.99 -10.87 25.72
N GLU A 84 1.28 -11.65 26.53
CA GLU A 84 -0.09 -12.05 26.22
C GLU A 84 -1.05 -11.45 27.26
N ASN A 85 -2.26 -11.10 26.82
CA ASN A 85 -3.32 -10.60 27.68
C ASN A 85 -4.67 -11.19 27.30
N ASP A 86 -4.98 -12.34 27.91
CA ASP A 86 -6.23 -13.08 27.78
C ASP A 86 -7.52 -12.25 27.95
N ARG A 87 -7.46 -11.09 28.61
CA ARG A 87 -8.66 -10.28 28.84
C ARG A 87 -9.07 -9.44 27.65
N ASN A 88 -8.11 -9.08 26.79
CA ASN A 88 -8.34 -8.21 25.67
C ASN A 88 -7.95 -8.87 24.34
N ASP A 89 -7.61 -10.17 24.38
CA ASP A 89 -7.15 -10.94 23.22
C ASP A 89 -5.99 -10.20 22.53
N LEU A 90 -5.02 -9.72 23.33
CA LEU A 90 -3.86 -8.96 22.86
C LEU A 90 -2.61 -9.80 23.06
N ASP A 91 -1.90 -10.02 21.98
CA ASP A 91 -0.64 -10.74 21.94
C ASP A 91 0.41 -9.85 21.27
N PHE A 92 1.61 -9.83 21.85
CA PHE A 92 2.74 -9.07 21.33
C PHE A 92 3.99 -9.92 21.47
N GLU A 93 4.71 -10.12 20.37
CA GLU A 93 5.97 -10.84 20.37
C GLU A 93 7.05 -10.07 19.63
N THR A 94 8.29 -10.25 20.07
CA THR A 94 9.47 -9.85 19.32
C THR A 94 10.36 -11.05 19.17
N SER A 95 10.83 -11.32 17.97
CA SER A 95 11.75 -12.42 17.72
C SER A 95 13.04 -11.94 17.04
N ASN A 96 14.05 -12.81 17.01
CA ASN A 96 15.37 -12.53 16.42
C ASN A 96 16.03 -11.28 17.05
N ASP A 97 16.14 -11.24 18.38
CA ASP A 97 16.73 -10.12 19.13
C ASP A 97 16.00 -8.76 18.91
N GLY A 98 14.73 -8.82 18.50
CA GLY A 98 13.86 -7.67 18.26
C GLY A 98 13.92 -7.10 16.83
N ASP A 99 14.44 -7.87 15.88
CA ASP A 99 14.40 -7.55 14.44
C ASP A 99 13.03 -7.86 13.82
N GLU A 100 12.26 -8.76 14.42
CA GLU A 100 10.87 -9.08 14.05
C GLU A 100 9.95 -8.69 15.20
N VAL A 101 8.80 -8.10 14.88
CA VAL A 101 7.80 -7.64 15.84
C VAL A 101 6.41 -7.96 15.32
N ASP A 102 5.64 -8.68 16.12
CA ASP A 102 4.28 -9.08 15.79
C ASP A 102 3.34 -8.60 16.91
N ALA A 103 2.20 -8.04 16.54
CA ALA A 103 1.19 -7.55 17.47
C ALA A 103 -0.21 -7.87 16.97
N GLU A 104 -0.93 -8.69 17.73
CA GLU A 104 -2.28 -9.15 17.39
C GLU A 104 -3.28 -8.64 18.44
N SER A 105 -4.43 -8.16 17.98
CA SER A 105 -5.55 -7.80 18.85
C SER A 105 -6.88 -8.00 18.15
N GLN A 106 -7.67 -8.98 18.59
CA GLN A 106 -9.01 -9.30 18.06
C GLN A 106 -9.00 -9.66 16.58
N ASP A 107 -9.15 -8.65 15.72
CA ASP A 107 -9.24 -8.79 14.26
C ASP A 107 -8.18 -7.90 13.57
N LEU A 108 -7.17 -7.43 14.32
CA LEU A 108 -6.05 -6.62 13.82
C LEU A 108 -4.75 -7.39 14.07
N GLU A 109 -3.99 -7.61 13.02
CA GLU A 109 -2.65 -8.20 13.04
C GLU A 109 -1.66 -7.19 12.45
N ILE A 110 -0.50 -7.00 13.10
CA ILE A 110 0.57 -6.13 12.63
C ILE A 110 1.87 -6.92 12.72
N GLU A 111 2.49 -7.17 11.58
CA GLU A 111 3.79 -7.84 11.49
C GLU A 111 4.83 -6.87 10.92
N GLN A 112 6.03 -6.87 11.49
CA GLN A 112 7.17 -6.15 10.97
C GLN A 112 8.38 -7.08 10.92
N ARG A 113 8.98 -7.20 9.75
CA ARG A 113 10.27 -7.87 9.54
C ARG A 113 11.16 -6.99 8.69
N ASP A 114 12.36 -6.68 9.20
CA ASP A 114 13.33 -5.82 8.52
C ASP A 114 12.72 -4.44 8.14
N ASP A 115 12.59 -4.13 6.84
CA ASP A 115 12.01 -2.88 6.35
C ASP A 115 10.54 -3.05 5.92
N ALA A 116 10.04 -4.29 5.88
CA ALA A 116 8.67 -4.65 5.54
C ALA A 116 7.71 -4.50 6.74
N VAL A 117 6.46 -4.14 6.43
CA VAL A 117 5.38 -4.00 7.41
C VAL A 117 4.08 -4.48 6.79
N GLU A 118 3.39 -5.37 7.48
CA GLU A 118 2.08 -5.89 7.12
C GLU A 118 1.08 -5.53 8.22
N VAL A 119 -0.11 -5.10 7.83
CA VAL A 119 -1.22 -4.78 8.73
C VAL A 119 -2.49 -5.37 8.14
N GLU A 120 -3.06 -6.34 8.82
CA GLU A 120 -4.31 -7.01 8.42
C GLU A 120 -5.43 -6.60 9.38
N GLU A 121 -6.56 -6.14 8.85
CA GLU A 121 -7.82 -5.96 9.58
C GLU A 121 -8.96 -6.66 8.82
N GLU A 122 -10.09 -6.99 9.48
CA GLU A 122 -11.25 -7.72 8.90
C GLU A 122 -11.70 -7.33 7.47
N ASN A 123 -11.38 -6.12 6.97
CA ASN A 123 -11.79 -5.71 5.61
C ASN A 123 -10.70 -4.91 4.87
N LEU A 124 -9.47 -4.90 5.37
CA LEU A 124 -8.39 -4.09 4.81
C LEU A 124 -7.04 -4.72 5.13
N ASP A 125 -6.28 -4.98 4.09
CA ASP A 125 -4.91 -5.43 4.18
C ASP A 125 -4.00 -4.33 3.66
N TYR A 126 -2.94 -4.04 4.40
CA TYR A 126 -1.90 -3.10 4.03
C TYR A 126 -0.58 -3.83 4.11
N ASP A 127 0.15 -3.85 3.00
CA ASP A 127 1.49 -4.43 2.95
C ASP A 127 2.47 -3.40 2.39
N ARG A 128 3.64 -3.32 3.01
CA ARG A 128 4.78 -2.62 2.45
C ARG A 128 5.95 -3.59 2.44
N GLN A 129 6.44 -3.85 1.24
CA GLN A 129 7.54 -4.79 1.02
C GLN A 129 8.91 -4.10 1.19
N ASP A 130 9.95 -4.93 1.35
CA ASP A 130 11.34 -4.47 1.49
C ASP A 130 11.87 -3.67 0.29
N ASP A 131 11.24 -3.79 -0.88
CA ASP A 131 11.58 -3.06 -2.09
C ASP A 131 10.86 -1.72 -2.23
N ASP A 132 10.18 -1.26 -1.18
CA ASP A 132 9.38 -0.03 -1.10
C ASP A 132 8.04 -0.07 -1.87
N ASN A 133 7.64 -1.23 -2.41
CA ASN A 133 6.30 -1.40 -2.96
C ASN A 133 5.26 -1.37 -1.82
N VAL A 134 4.10 -0.78 -2.08
CA VAL A 134 2.99 -0.66 -1.14
C VAL A 134 1.73 -1.20 -1.79
N ASN A 135 1.03 -2.10 -1.09
CA ASN A 135 -0.26 -2.63 -1.49
C ASN A 135 -1.31 -2.29 -0.42
N ILE A 136 -2.51 -1.94 -0.87
CA ILE A 136 -3.68 -1.72 -0.03
C ILE A 136 -4.85 -2.46 -0.67
N GLU A 137 -5.21 -3.60 -0.10
CA GLU A 137 -6.30 -4.42 -0.60
C GLU A 137 -7.50 -4.34 0.32
N SER A 138 -8.71 -4.32 -0.24
CA SER A 138 -9.92 -4.46 0.58
C SER A 138 -10.55 -5.82 0.36
N GLU A 139 -10.42 -6.74 1.33
CA GLU A 139 -10.98 -8.11 1.24
C GLU A 139 -12.45 -8.17 0.79
N SER A 140 -13.23 -7.14 1.14
CA SER A 140 -14.66 -7.04 0.82
C SER A 140 -15.02 -5.76 0.05
N GLY A 141 -14.03 -4.94 -0.30
CA GLY A 141 -14.22 -3.67 -0.97
C GLY A 141 -13.95 -3.76 -2.46
N PRO A 142 -14.38 -2.75 -3.24
CA PRO A 142 -14.15 -2.70 -4.66
C PRO A 142 -12.93 -1.85 -4.98
N ILE A 143 -11.92 -1.80 -4.10
CA ILE A 143 -10.78 -0.89 -4.25
C ILE A 143 -9.54 -1.62 -3.79
N ASP A 144 -8.61 -1.77 -4.72
CA ASP A 144 -7.25 -2.24 -4.48
C ASP A 144 -6.28 -1.17 -5.01
N ILE A 145 -5.19 -0.91 -4.30
CA ILE A 145 -4.23 0.15 -4.63
C ILE A 145 -2.82 -0.41 -4.54
N GLU A 146 -2.11 -0.38 -5.66
CA GLU A 146 -0.70 -0.75 -5.74
C GLU A 146 0.15 0.50 -6.03
N ILE A 147 1.26 0.65 -5.31
CA ILE A 147 2.22 1.72 -5.53
C ILE A 147 3.61 1.10 -5.58
N ASP A 148 4.22 1.14 -6.75
CA ASP A 148 5.55 0.61 -6.96
C ASP A 148 6.64 1.55 -6.47
N ALA A 149 7.82 0.99 -6.23
CA ALA A 149 8.99 1.69 -5.73
C ALA A 149 9.46 2.85 -6.65
N ASP A 150 9.24 2.71 -7.95
CA ASP A 150 9.50 3.76 -8.95
C ASP A 150 8.39 4.81 -9.02
N GLY A 151 7.30 4.59 -8.30
CA GLY A 151 6.17 5.49 -8.11
C GLY A 151 5.06 5.36 -9.14
N GLU A 152 5.06 4.30 -9.95
CA GLU A 152 3.86 3.87 -10.67
C GLU A 152 2.74 3.59 -9.65
N THR A 153 1.52 3.99 -9.97
CA THR A 153 0.36 3.82 -9.09
C THR A 153 -0.80 3.25 -9.86
N GLU A 154 -1.34 2.15 -9.37
CA GLU A 154 -2.52 1.49 -9.90
C GLU A 154 -3.63 1.53 -8.87
N VAL A 155 -4.83 1.89 -9.31
CA VAL A 155 -6.04 1.87 -8.49
C VAL A 155 -7.10 1.08 -9.23
N GLU A 156 -7.30 -0.16 -8.81
CA GLU A 156 -8.33 -1.03 -9.36
C GLU A 156 -9.65 -0.81 -8.63
N THR A 157 -10.76 -0.84 -9.36
CA THR A 157 -12.09 -0.83 -8.77
C THR A 157 -13.07 -1.76 -9.46
N ASP A 158 -14.20 -2.07 -8.81
CA ASP A 158 -15.30 -2.84 -9.45
C ASP A 158 -15.76 -2.25 -10.80
N ASP A 159 -15.59 -0.93 -10.99
CA ASP A 159 -16.05 -0.18 -12.16
C ASP A 159 -14.90 0.11 -13.16
N GLY A 160 -13.70 -0.43 -12.93
CA GLY A 160 -12.50 -0.25 -13.75
C GLY A 160 -11.31 0.36 -13.01
N ASP A 161 -10.26 0.66 -13.76
CA ASP A 161 -8.89 0.80 -13.25
C ASP A 161 -8.29 2.16 -13.64
N VAL A 162 -7.30 2.60 -12.88
CA VAL A 162 -6.55 3.85 -13.14
C VAL A 162 -5.08 3.59 -12.90
N GLU A 163 -4.27 3.80 -13.93
CA GLU A 163 -2.82 3.64 -13.90
C GLU A 163 -2.15 5.00 -14.16
N ASP A 164 -1.27 5.45 -13.27
CA ASP A 164 -0.47 6.67 -13.41
C ASP A 164 1.01 6.29 -13.36
N ASP A 165 1.71 6.47 -14.47
CA ASP A 165 3.15 6.33 -14.51
C ASP A 165 3.78 7.67 -14.07
N ARG A 166 4.91 7.61 -13.37
CA ARG A 166 5.57 8.84 -12.89
C ARG A 166 6.12 9.70 -14.05
N GLU A 167 6.20 9.17 -15.26
CA GLU A 167 6.73 9.82 -16.46
C GLU A 167 5.68 10.70 -17.16
N GLY A 168 4.42 10.61 -16.73
CA GLY A 168 3.29 11.41 -17.16
C GLY A 168 2.28 10.66 -18.02
N GLU A 169 2.46 9.35 -18.20
CA GLU A 169 1.47 8.44 -18.77
C GLU A 169 0.31 8.26 -17.78
N LEU A 170 -0.92 8.27 -18.29
CA LEU A 170 -2.13 8.09 -17.48
C LEU A 170 -3.16 7.31 -18.28
N GLU A 171 -3.56 6.17 -17.75
CA GLU A 171 -4.58 5.30 -18.30
C GLU A 171 -5.78 5.25 -17.34
N VAL A 172 -6.99 5.35 -17.88
CA VAL A 172 -8.23 5.26 -17.12
C VAL A 172 -9.21 4.42 -17.91
N ASP A 173 -9.44 3.21 -17.43
CA ASP A 173 -10.35 2.25 -18.06
C ASP A 173 -11.58 2.07 -17.19
N ARG A 174 -12.75 2.32 -17.75
CA ARG A 174 -14.04 2.16 -17.06
C ARG A 174 -15.09 1.66 -18.04
N ASP A 175 -16.15 1.06 -17.52
CA ASP A 175 -17.27 0.47 -18.29
C ASP A 175 -17.70 1.20 -19.59
N ASP A 176 -17.73 2.54 -19.57
CA ASP A 176 -18.18 3.37 -20.70
C ASP A 176 -17.14 4.45 -21.10
N LEU A 177 -15.93 4.40 -20.55
CA LEU A 177 -14.90 5.43 -20.71
C LEU A 177 -13.52 4.80 -20.70
N ASP A 178 -12.79 4.99 -21.78
CA ASP A 178 -11.37 4.66 -21.87
C ASP A 178 -10.61 5.98 -22.16
N TYR A 179 -9.52 6.22 -21.45
CA TYR A 179 -8.67 7.39 -21.63
C TYR A 179 -7.22 6.96 -21.50
N GLU A 180 -6.40 7.35 -22.47
CA GLU A 180 -4.98 7.08 -22.49
C GLU A 180 -4.22 8.38 -22.79
N ASN A 181 -3.12 8.60 -22.07
CA ASN A 181 -2.12 9.60 -22.39
C ASN A 181 -0.75 8.96 -22.25
N ASP A 182 0.09 9.10 -23.26
CA ASP A 182 1.42 8.49 -23.33
C ASP A 182 2.55 9.40 -22.81
N GLY A 183 2.18 10.47 -22.09
CA GLY A 183 3.12 11.44 -21.52
C GLY A 183 3.86 12.33 -22.54
N ASP A 184 3.72 12.10 -23.85
CA ASP A 184 4.42 12.85 -24.89
C ASP A 184 3.60 14.02 -25.47
N GLY A 185 2.29 14.00 -25.16
CA GLY A 185 1.31 14.99 -25.58
C GLY A 185 0.16 14.40 -26.37
N ASP A 186 0.27 13.12 -26.72
CA ASP A 186 -0.76 12.37 -27.41
C ASP A 186 -1.83 11.91 -26.40
N VAL A 187 -3.10 12.01 -26.81
CA VAL A 187 -4.26 11.74 -25.94
C VAL A 187 -5.31 11.02 -26.73
N GLU A 188 -5.78 9.91 -26.18
CA GLU A 188 -6.91 9.14 -26.68
C GLU A 188 -8.04 9.17 -25.65
N TRP A 189 -9.28 9.32 -26.13
CA TRP A 189 -10.47 9.32 -25.30
C TRP A 189 -11.59 8.64 -26.05
N GLU A 190 -12.03 7.50 -25.54
CA GLU A 190 -13.21 6.79 -26.01
C GLU A 190 -14.31 6.89 -24.95
N HIS A 191 -15.52 7.24 -25.37
CA HIS A 191 -16.68 7.17 -24.49
C HIS A 191 -17.94 6.83 -25.28
N ASN A 192 -18.47 5.64 -25.01
CA ASN A 192 -19.63 5.04 -25.67
C ASN A 192 -19.46 4.82 -27.19
N GLU A 193 -19.73 5.83 -27.99
CA GLU A 193 -19.79 5.76 -29.45
C GLU A 193 -19.01 6.92 -30.08
N THR A 194 -18.10 7.52 -29.32
CA THR A 194 -17.30 8.69 -29.71
C THR A 194 -15.86 8.44 -29.32
N ASP A 195 -14.99 8.60 -30.31
CA ASP A 195 -13.55 8.42 -30.16
C ASP A 195 -12.91 9.77 -30.50
N ILE A 196 -11.96 10.20 -29.67
CA ILE A 196 -11.22 11.43 -29.85
C ILE A 196 -9.75 11.09 -29.70
N GLU A 197 -8.98 11.32 -30.76
CA GLU A 197 -7.54 11.09 -30.79
C GLU A 197 -6.85 12.43 -31.08
N GLN A 198 -5.84 12.78 -30.28
CA GLN A 198 -5.03 13.97 -30.50
C GLN A 198 -3.57 13.57 -30.55
N GLU A 199 -2.95 13.70 -31.72
CA GLU A 199 -1.51 13.49 -31.91
C GLU A 199 -0.80 14.84 -32.18
N GLU A 200 0.04 15.32 -31.27
CA GLU A 200 0.72 16.63 -31.30
C GLU A 200 -0.19 17.87 -31.55
N ARG A 201 -0.56 18.09 -32.82
CA ARG A 201 -1.45 19.17 -33.31
C ARG A 201 -2.61 18.65 -34.14
N ALA A 202 -2.57 17.38 -34.52
CA ALA A 202 -3.66 16.72 -35.19
C ALA A 202 -4.77 16.45 -34.18
N LEU A 203 -6.00 16.44 -34.67
CA LEU A 203 -7.18 16.10 -33.89
C LEU A 203 -8.13 15.32 -34.78
N GLU A 204 -8.47 14.12 -34.35
CA GLU A 204 -9.48 13.27 -34.95
C GLU A 204 -10.64 13.10 -33.96
N VAL A 205 -11.86 13.18 -34.46
CA VAL A 205 -13.09 12.93 -33.70
C VAL A 205 -14.00 12.11 -34.59
N SER A 206 -14.22 10.85 -34.23
CA SER A 206 -15.14 9.94 -34.90
C SER A 206 -16.35 9.65 -34.02
N THR A 207 -17.47 9.34 -34.65
CA THR A 207 -18.64 8.81 -33.94
C THR A 207 -19.27 7.67 -34.72
N GLN A 208 -19.88 6.70 -34.03
CA GLN A 208 -20.59 5.61 -34.71
C GLN A 208 -21.77 6.09 -35.58
N SER A 209 -22.22 7.32 -35.39
CA SER A 209 -23.25 7.96 -36.21
C SER A 209 -22.76 8.36 -37.61
N GLY A 210 -21.46 8.20 -37.89
CA GLY A 210 -20.80 8.59 -39.13
C GLY A 210 -20.55 10.09 -39.22
N LEU A 211 -20.36 10.75 -38.07
CA LEU A 211 -19.79 12.10 -38.00
C LEU A 211 -18.30 11.95 -37.71
N ASP A 212 -17.48 12.45 -38.62
CA ASP A 212 -16.03 12.42 -38.54
C ASP A 212 -15.49 13.85 -38.70
N PHE A 213 -14.53 14.21 -37.88
CA PHE A 213 -13.81 15.48 -37.95
C PHE A 213 -12.31 15.19 -37.84
N GLU A 214 -11.53 15.68 -38.78
CA GLU A 214 -10.07 15.50 -38.82
C GLU A 214 -9.42 16.88 -39.01
N SER A 215 -8.35 17.14 -38.29
CA SER A 215 -7.50 18.33 -38.46
C SER A 215 -6.05 17.89 -38.42
N ASP A 216 -5.23 18.32 -39.37
CA ASP A 216 -3.80 17.98 -39.41
C ASP A 216 -2.92 18.92 -38.57
N GLY A 217 -3.50 19.97 -38.00
CA GLY A 217 -2.77 21.00 -37.25
C GLY A 217 -1.95 21.96 -38.11
N GLU A 218 -1.91 21.77 -39.43
CA GLU A 218 -1.22 22.60 -40.43
C GLU A 218 -2.18 23.47 -41.25
N GLY A 219 -3.48 23.37 -40.96
CA GLY A 219 -4.53 24.22 -41.53
C GLY A 219 -5.44 23.50 -42.52
N ARG A 220 -5.29 22.17 -42.64
CA ARG A 220 -6.32 21.32 -43.25
C ARG A 220 -7.33 20.90 -42.19
N ILE A 221 -8.61 20.98 -42.55
CA ILE A 221 -9.71 20.49 -41.72
C ILE A 221 -10.67 19.73 -42.63
N GLU A 222 -11.02 18.52 -42.24
CA GLU A 222 -11.99 17.68 -42.92
C GLU A 222 -13.17 17.42 -41.96
N PHE A 223 -14.39 17.58 -42.45
CA PHE A 223 -15.61 17.22 -41.73
C PHE A 223 -16.46 16.37 -42.65
N ARG A 224 -16.82 15.18 -42.19
CA ARG A 224 -17.70 14.26 -42.91
C ARG A 224 -18.91 13.97 -42.05
N ASP A 225 -20.09 14.21 -42.61
CA ASP A 225 -21.31 13.54 -42.17
C ASP A 225 -21.73 12.59 -43.27
N GLY A 226 -22.43 11.49 -42.98
CA GLY A 226 -22.74 10.45 -43.98
C GLY A 226 -23.41 10.90 -45.30
N ASP A 227 -23.75 12.18 -45.45
CA ASP A 227 -24.27 12.80 -46.68
C ASP A 227 -23.42 13.99 -47.20
N THR A 228 -22.44 14.50 -46.46
CA THR A 228 -21.68 15.72 -46.79
C THR A 228 -20.23 15.63 -46.36
N ASP A 229 -19.31 15.90 -47.29
CA ASP A 229 -17.88 16.04 -47.02
C ASP A 229 -17.48 17.52 -47.18
N ILE A 230 -16.78 18.08 -46.20
CA ILE A 230 -16.26 19.45 -46.22
C ILE A 230 -14.76 19.39 -45.98
N GLU A 231 -13.95 19.79 -46.97
CA GLU A 231 -12.49 19.96 -46.84
C GLU A 231 -12.17 21.46 -46.84
N ILE A 232 -11.36 21.89 -45.87
CA ILE A 232 -10.80 23.24 -45.81
C ILE A 232 -9.28 23.07 -45.91
N ASP A 233 -8.65 23.64 -46.94
CA ASP A 233 -7.20 23.66 -47.08
C ASP A 233 -6.71 25.11 -47.13
N GLY A 234 -6.32 25.63 -45.95
CA GLY A 234 -5.81 26.99 -45.76
C GLY A 234 -6.85 28.10 -46.01
N ARG A 235 -7.10 28.45 -47.27
CA ARG A 235 -8.13 29.45 -47.67
C ARG A 235 -9.15 28.92 -48.67
N SER A 236 -8.95 27.72 -49.20
CA SER A 236 -9.98 27.06 -49.99
C SER A 236 -10.95 26.30 -49.10
N VAL A 237 -12.17 26.14 -49.60
CA VAL A 237 -13.22 25.34 -48.98
C VAL A 237 -13.90 24.56 -50.07
N ASP A 238 -13.90 23.25 -49.96
CA ASP A 238 -14.53 22.32 -50.90
C ASP A 238 -15.64 21.57 -50.13
N ILE A 239 -16.85 21.55 -50.69
CA ILE A 239 -18.03 20.92 -50.09
C ILE A 239 -18.61 19.97 -51.12
N GLU A 240 -18.58 18.68 -50.83
CA GLU A 240 -19.20 17.62 -51.63
C GLU A 240 -20.49 17.18 -50.92
N GLY A 241 -21.64 17.45 -51.53
CA GLY A 241 -22.93 17.07 -50.97
C GLY A 241 -23.54 15.84 -51.63
N ARG A 242 -24.47 15.19 -50.92
CA ARG A 242 -25.37 14.20 -51.50
C ARG A 242 -26.11 14.77 -52.71
N ASP A 243 -26.19 13.99 -53.78
CA ASP A 243 -26.75 14.34 -55.10
C ASP A 243 -25.79 15.07 -56.06
N ASP A 244 -24.51 14.72 -56.04
CA ASP A 244 -23.53 15.16 -57.04
C ASP A 244 -23.35 16.69 -57.06
N PHE A 245 -23.68 17.39 -55.96
CA PHE A 245 -23.60 18.85 -55.85
C PHE A 245 -22.35 19.27 -55.10
N ASP A 246 -21.42 19.90 -55.82
CA ASP A 246 -20.14 20.34 -55.27
C ASP A 246 -20.07 21.86 -55.23
N VAL A 247 -19.49 22.40 -54.17
CA VAL A 247 -19.18 23.83 -54.03
C VAL A 247 -17.71 23.99 -53.65
N GLU A 248 -16.95 24.68 -54.50
CA GLU A 248 -15.55 25.02 -54.25
C GLU A 248 -15.44 26.54 -54.04
N VAL A 249 -14.67 26.97 -53.05
CA VAL A 249 -14.32 28.37 -52.82
C VAL A 249 -12.82 28.50 -52.91
N ASP A 250 -12.33 29.29 -53.87
CA ASP A 250 -10.89 29.50 -54.02
C ASP A 250 -10.31 30.47 -52.97
N GLU A 251 -8.98 30.58 -52.89
CA GLU A 251 -8.28 31.48 -51.97
C GLU A 251 -8.65 32.97 -52.10
N SER A 252 -9.28 33.37 -53.20
CA SER A 252 -9.75 34.74 -53.44
C SER A 252 -11.15 35.00 -52.88
N GLY A 253 -11.80 33.96 -52.33
CA GLY A 253 -13.18 33.96 -51.86
C GLY A 253 -14.20 33.83 -52.98
N ARG A 254 -13.79 33.34 -54.16
CA ARG A 254 -14.71 33.11 -55.27
C ARG A 254 -15.27 31.70 -55.18
N ALA A 255 -16.60 31.60 -55.08
CA ALA A 255 -17.32 30.34 -55.12
C ALA A 255 -17.61 29.88 -56.56
N THR A 256 -17.42 28.60 -56.82
CA THR A 256 -17.88 27.84 -57.98
C THR A 256 -18.73 26.66 -57.52
N SER A 257 -19.70 26.26 -58.34
CA SER A 257 -20.55 25.10 -58.03
C SER A 257 -20.72 24.24 -59.27
N SER A 258 -20.68 22.92 -59.11
CA SER A 258 -20.96 21.92 -60.14
C SER A 258 -22.09 21.00 -59.72
N THR A 259 -22.75 20.42 -60.72
CA THR A 259 -23.55 19.22 -60.55
C THR A 259 -22.96 18.16 -61.46
N ASN A 260 -22.48 17.04 -60.93
CA ASN A 260 -22.17 15.89 -61.77
C ASN A 260 -23.49 15.29 -62.24
N ASP A 261 -24.01 15.76 -63.38
CA ASP A 261 -25.13 15.11 -64.06
C ASP A 261 -24.64 13.72 -64.57
N THR A 262 -24.62 12.74 -63.68
CA THR A 262 -24.32 11.34 -64.01
C THR A 262 -25.57 10.69 -64.62
N ASP A 263 -26.10 11.29 -65.70
CA ASP A 263 -27.28 10.83 -66.42
C ASP A 263 -26.87 9.69 -67.38
N GLY A 264 -27.14 8.45 -66.97
CA GLY A 264 -27.03 7.23 -67.77
C GLY A 264 -28.30 6.38 -67.71
#